data_AF-A0A2D5TI73-F1
#
_entry.id   AF-A0A2D5TI73-F1
#
_cell.length_a   1.000
_cell.length_b   1.000
_cell.length_c   1.000
_cell.angle_alpha   90.00
_cell.angle_beta   90.00
_cell.angle_gamma   90.00
#
_symmetry.space_group_name_H-M   'P 1'
#
loop_
_entity.id
_entity.type
_entity.pdbx_description
1 polymer ?
#
loop_
_entity_poly.entity_id
_entity_poly.type
_entity_poly.pdbx_seq_one_letter_code
_entity_poly.pdbx_strand_id
1 'polypeptide(L)'
;MQFDYRYYADSWGVDSHTVELGWAQHFERTTLTPYFRYYSQREADFFDVVADLTEPHFADDYRLSSYGAMTLGARWAINLGDWTFELEGERYWSDANWGLYDGDSAPALVDFWRGTMAIIWRFD
;
A
#
# COMPACT_ATOMS: atom_id res chain seq x y z
N MET A 1 -12.63 6.71 14.29
CA MET A 1 -11.75 5.54 14.04
C MET A 1 -12.30 4.81 12.85
N GLN A 2 -11.44 4.46 11.91
CA GLN A 2 -11.76 3.69 10.72
C GLN A 2 -10.87 2.45 10.70
N PHE A 3 -11.47 1.32 10.35
CA PHE A 3 -10.78 0.06 10.12
C PHE A 3 -11.21 -0.46 8.76
N ASP A 4 -10.24 -0.76 7.91
CA ASP A 4 -10.47 -1.32 6.60
C ASP A 4 -9.69 -2.63 6.46
N TYR A 5 -10.35 -3.64 5.91
CA TYR A 5 -9.72 -4.88 5.51
C TYR A 5 -10.06 -5.15 4.05
N ARG A 6 -9.04 -5.47 3.25
CA ARG A 6 -9.18 -5.86 1.86
C ARG A 6 -8.47 -7.18 1.62
N TYR A 7 -9.18 -8.09 1.00
CA TYR A 7 -8.62 -9.29 0.39
C TYR A 7 -8.60 -9.13 -1.14
N TYR A 8 -7.51 -9.55 -1.77
CA TYR A 8 -7.37 -9.63 -3.22
C TYR A 8 -6.85 -11.02 -3.58
N ALA A 9 -7.31 -11.55 -4.71
CA ALA A 9 -6.77 -12.76 -5.31
C ALA A 9 -7.00 -12.76 -6.82
N ASP A 10 -6.10 -13.38 -7.57
CA ASP A 10 -6.23 -13.59 -9.01
C ASP A 10 -5.89 -15.02 -9.46
N SER A 11 -6.01 -15.26 -10.76
CA SER A 11 -5.79 -16.56 -11.39
C SER A 11 -4.31 -16.89 -11.62
N TRP A 12 -3.39 -15.98 -11.29
CA TRP A 12 -1.94 -16.19 -11.38
C TRP A 12 -1.32 -16.56 -10.04
N GLY A 13 -2.17 -16.89 -9.06
CA GLY A 13 -1.73 -17.25 -7.73
C GLY A 13 -1.33 -16.06 -6.88
N VAL A 14 -1.51 -14.80 -7.30
CA VAL A 14 -1.32 -13.70 -6.35
C VAL A 14 -2.55 -13.63 -5.45
N ASP A 15 -2.32 -13.66 -4.14
CA ASP A 15 -3.33 -13.26 -3.16
C ASP A 15 -2.72 -12.37 -2.07
N SER A 16 -3.52 -11.44 -1.56
CA SER A 16 -3.04 -10.47 -0.60
C SER A 16 -4.09 -10.00 0.40
N HIS A 17 -3.57 -9.62 1.57
CA HIS A 17 -4.31 -9.08 2.68
C HIS A 17 -3.82 -7.66 2.96
N THR A 18 -4.74 -6.71 3.01
CA THR A 18 -4.46 -5.34 3.45
C THR A 18 -5.31 -5.01 4.66
N VAL A 19 -4.69 -4.52 5.73
CA VAL A 19 -5.37 -3.97 6.91
C VAL A 19 -4.95 -2.52 7.07
N GLU A 20 -5.91 -1.61 7.21
CA GLU A 20 -5.65 -0.20 7.52
C GLU A 20 -6.41 0.26 8.76
N LEU A 21 -5.74 1.06 9.58
CA LEU A 21 -6.28 1.71 10.76
C LEU A 21 -6.09 3.21 10.63
N GLY A 22 -7.19 3.96 10.62
CA GLY A 22 -7.19 5.42 10.51
C GLY A 22 -7.89 6.11 11.67
N TRP A 23 -7.37 7.27 12.12
CA TRP A 23 -7.99 8.08 13.16
C TRP A 23 -8.24 9.52 12.72
N ALA A 24 -9.42 9.78 12.16
CA ALA A 24 -9.82 11.14 11.79
C ALA A 24 -10.11 12.00 13.03
N GLN A 25 -9.35 13.09 13.18
CA GLN A 25 -9.53 14.14 14.16
C GLN A 25 -10.08 15.39 13.47
N HIS A 26 -11.30 15.79 13.85
CA HIS A 26 -11.99 16.92 13.24
C HIS A 26 -11.78 18.18 14.07
N PHE A 27 -11.36 19.26 13.42
CA PHE A 27 -11.30 20.62 13.93
C PHE A 27 -12.21 21.52 13.07
N GLU A 28 -12.33 22.81 13.39
CA GLU A 28 -13.32 23.70 12.73
C GLU A 28 -13.27 23.65 11.20
N ARG A 29 -12.07 23.74 10.62
CA ARG A 29 -11.87 23.78 9.15
C ARG A 29 -10.99 22.66 8.65
N THR A 30 -10.49 21.80 9.52
CA THR A 30 -9.48 20.82 9.16
C THR A 30 -9.79 19.45 9.71
N THR A 31 -9.38 18.43 8.98
CA THR A 31 -9.37 17.05 9.46
C THR A 31 -7.96 16.49 9.31
N LEU A 32 -7.38 16.03 10.42
CA LEU A 32 -6.11 15.31 10.42
C LEU A 32 -6.39 13.84 10.65
N THR A 33 -5.92 12.98 9.76
CA THR A 33 -6.12 11.54 9.80
C THR A 33 -4.77 10.84 9.71
N PRO A 34 -4.07 10.60 10.83
CA PRO A 34 -3.00 9.61 10.87
C PRO A 34 -3.57 8.22 10.56
N TYR A 35 -2.76 7.40 9.88
CA TYR A 35 -3.10 6.04 9.56
C TYR A 35 -1.88 5.11 9.58
N PHE A 36 -2.16 3.84 9.83
CA PHE A 36 -1.22 2.74 9.68
C PHE A 36 -1.82 1.70 8.74
N ARG A 37 -1.02 1.17 7.82
CA ARG A 37 -1.43 0.09 6.91
C ARG A 37 -0.42 -1.05 6.98
N TYR A 38 -0.93 -2.27 7.05
CA TYR A 38 -0.18 -3.50 6.85
C TYR A 38 -0.66 -4.19 5.57
N TYR A 39 0.29 -4.68 4.78
CA TYR A 39 0.07 -5.42 3.55
C TYR A 39 0.86 -6.71 3.60
N SER A 40 0.27 -7.81 3.14
CA SER A 40 0.95 -9.08 2.92
C SER A 40 0.48 -9.68 1.61
N GLN A 41 1.42 -10.17 0.80
CA GLN A 41 1.17 -10.78 -0.49
C GLN A 41 1.91 -12.10 -0.61
N ARG A 42 1.27 -13.09 -1.26
CA ARG A 42 1.91 -14.30 -1.78
C ARG A 42 2.42 -14.06 -3.20
N GLU A 43 3.55 -14.69 -3.51
CA GLU A 43 4.11 -14.67 -4.85
C GLU A 43 3.18 -15.22 -5.94
N ALA A 44 3.35 -14.70 -7.15
CA ALA A 44 2.71 -15.24 -8.34
C ALA A 44 3.29 -16.63 -8.68
N ASP A 45 2.48 -17.49 -9.30
CA ASP A 45 2.87 -18.87 -9.64
C ASP A 45 4.07 -18.98 -10.60
N PHE A 46 4.42 -17.88 -11.29
CA PHE A 46 5.51 -17.80 -12.26
C PHE A 46 6.66 -16.89 -11.80
N PHE A 47 6.67 -16.49 -10.52
CA PHE A 47 7.76 -15.71 -9.96
C PHE A 47 8.90 -16.63 -9.53
N ASP A 48 10.12 -16.27 -9.90
CA ASP A 48 11.37 -16.85 -9.39
C ASP A 48 12.39 -15.73 -9.18
N VAL A 49 13.29 -15.86 -8.20
CA VAL A 49 14.40 -14.89 -8.01
C VAL A 49 15.29 -14.81 -9.26
N VAL A 50 15.45 -15.93 -9.96
CA VAL A 50 16.09 -16.01 -11.26
C VAL A 50 15.12 -16.74 -12.17
N ALA A 51 14.53 -16.02 -13.12
CA ALA A 51 13.51 -16.56 -14.01
C ALA A 51 13.96 -17.84 -14.74
N ASP A 52 13.15 -18.90 -14.65
CA ASP A 52 13.32 -20.09 -15.48
C ASP A 52 12.77 -19.85 -16.89
N LEU A 53 13.68 -19.61 -17.84
CA LEU A 53 13.33 -19.32 -19.23
C LEU A 53 12.77 -20.54 -20.00
N THR A 54 12.72 -21.73 -19.37
CA THR A 54 12.14 -22.93 -19.98
C THR A 54 10.64 -23.05 -19.73
N GLU A 55 10.10 -22.34 -18.74
CA GLU A 55 8.67 -22.30 -18.42
C GLU A 55 7.91 -21.38 -19.39
N PRO A 56 6.62 -21.65 -19.67
CA PRO A 56 5.82 -20.85 -20.58
C PRO A 56 5.49 -19.46 -20.01
N HIS A 57 5.55 -19.31 -18.69
CA HIS A 57 5.38 -18.06 -17.96
C HIS A 57 6.50 -17.96 -16.92
N PHE A 58 7.20 -16.84 -16.89
CA PHE A 58 8.26 -16.57 -15.93
C PHE A 58 8.37 -15.08 -15.68
N ALA A 59 8.77 -14.69 -14.47
CA ALA A 59 9.13 -13.33 -14.13
C ALA A 59 10.11 -13.31 -12.95
N ASP A 60 11.11 -12.44 -13.03
CA ASP A 60 12.04 -12.11 -11.94
C ASP A 60 11.75 -10.73 -11.33
N ASP A 61 10.55 -10.19 -11.60
CA ASP A 61 10.10 -8.92 -11.03
C ASP A 61 9.76 -9.09 -9.56
N TYR A 62 10.56 -8.47 -8.68
CA TYR A 62 10.40 -8.52 -7.23
C TYR A 62 8.99 -8.13 -6.74
N ARG A 63 8.20 -7.36 -7.50
CA ARG A 63 6.83 -6.99 -7.11
C ARG A 63 5.87 -8.18 -7.12
N LEU A 64 6.24 -9.26 -7.80
CA LEU A 64 5.49 -10.51 -7.88
C LEU A 64 5.93 -11.53 -6.82
N SER A 65 6.89 -11.19 -5.97
CA SER A 65 7.34 -12.05 -4.86
C SER A 65 6.38 -12.06 -3.67
N SER A 66 6.63 -12.97 -2.72
CA SER A 66 6.01 -12.96 -1.40
C SER A 66 6.70 -11.90 -0.55
N TYR A 67 5.91 -10.97 0.00
CA TYR A 67 6.44 -9.95 0.92
C TYR A 67 5.36 -9.38 1.83
N GLY A 68 5.82 -8.75 2.91
CA GLY A 68 5.01 -7.88 3.74
C GLY A 68 5.46 -6.42 3.64
N ALA A 69 4.52 -5.50 3.87
CA ALA A 69 4.82 -4.09 3.94
C ALA A 69 4.04 -3.39 5.04
N MET A 70 4.66 -2.34 5.58
CA MET A 70 4.08 -1.45 6.58
C MET A 70 4.14 -0.03 6.06
N THR A 71 3.04 0.70 6.22
CA THR A 71 2.95 2.13 5.88
C THR A 71 2.50 2.91 7.10
N LEU A 72 3.20 3.99 7.41
CA LEU A 72 2.76 5.00 8.37
C LEU A 72 2.56 6.31 7.63
N GLY A 73 1.37 6.90 7.73
CA GLY A 73 1.05 8.14 7.04
C GLY A 73 0.07 9.03 7.77
N ALA A 74 -0.10 10.24 7.26
CA ALA A 74 -1.12 11.17 7.72
C ALA A 74 -1.69 11.97 6.55
N ARG A 75 -3.01 12.12 6.55
CA ARG A 75 -3.74 12.99 5.62
C ARG A 75 -4.26 14.22 6.37
N TRP A 76 -4.06 15.40 5.80
CA TRP A 76 -4.58 16.66 6.30
C TRP A 76 -5.47 17.31 5.25
N ALA A 77 -6.77 17.38 5.52
CA ALA A 77 -7.75 18.08 4.70
C ALA A 77 -8.09 19.44 5.33
N ILE A 78 -8.17 20.50 4.52
CA ILE A 78 -8.45 21.88 4.92
C ILE A 78 -9.59 22.41 4.06
N ASN A 79 -10.74 22.69 4.68
CA ASN A 79 -11.94 23.21 4.05
C ASN A 79 -11.97 24.74 4.12
N LEU A 80 -12.06 25.40 2.95
CA LEU A 80 -12.08 26.86 2.79
C LEU A 80 -13.25 27.27 1.87
N GLY A 81 -14.48 27.20 2.38
CA GLY A 81 -15.69 27.46 1.59
C GLY A 81 -15.89 26.36 0.55
N ASP A 82 -15.93 26.73 -0.73
CA ASP A 82 -16.10 25.81 -1.86
C ASP A 82 -14.82 25.04 -2.22
N TRP A 83 -13.70 25.33 -1.55
CA TRP A 83 -12.41 24.72 -1.79
C TRP A 83 -12.01 23.77 -0.67
N THR A 84 -11.41 22.64 -1.04
CA THR A 84 -10.72 21.73 -0.11
C THR A 84 -9.29 21.52 -0.58
N PHE A 85 -8.33 21.73 0.32
CA PHE A 85 -6.93 21.40 0.11
C PHE A 85 -6.59 20.16 0.91
N GLU A 86 -5.98 19.16 0.27
CA GLU A 86 -5.51 17.96 0.95
C GLU A 86 -4.01 17.78 0.77
N LEU A 87 -3.33 17.44 1.85
CA LEU A 87 -1.94 17.03 1.88
C LEU A 87 -1.85 15.65 2.51
N GLU A 88 -1.07 14.76 1.92
CA GLU A 88 -0.77 13.45 2.49
C GLU A 88 0.73 13.20 2.44
N GLY A 89 1.28 12.70 3.54
CA GLY A 89 2.64 12.21 3.62
C GLY A 89 2.64 10.81 4.23
N GLU A 90 3.38 9.89 3.62
CA GLU A 90 3.56 8.54 4.13
C GLU A 90 4.99 8.04 3.97
N ARG A 91 5.36 7.13 4.87
CA ARG A 91 6.56 6.31 4.82
C ARG A 91 6.16 4.85 4.65
N TYR A 92 6.69 4.24 3.61
CA TYR A 92 6.52 2.83 3.27
C TYR A 92 7.81 2.04 3.55
N TRP A 93 7.65 0.87 4.16
CA TRP A 93 8.71 -0.12 4.35
C TRP A 93 8.24 -1.49 3.89
N SER A 94 9.11 -2.29 3.29
CA SER A 94 8.81 -3.67 2.89
C SER A 94 9.93 -4.65 3.20
N ASP A 95 9.57 -5.87 3.58
CA ASP A 95 10.49 -6.97 3.85
C ASP A 95 9.83 -8.31 3.50
N ALA A 96 10.59 -9.25 2.97
CA ALA A 96 10.10 -10.58 2.63
C ALA A 96 9.58 -11.33 3.88
N ASN A 97 10.23 -11.13 5.03
CA ASN A 97 9.91 -11.82 6.28
C ASN A 97 8.72 -11.23 7.03
N TRP A 98 8.14 -10.13 6.53
CA TRP A 98 6.94 -9.53 7.13
C TRP A 98 5.65 -10.03 6.51
N GLY A 99 5.73 -10.88 5.49
CA GLY A 99 4.58 -11.52 4.87
C GLY A 99 3.97 -12.62 5.76
N LEU A 100 2.71 -12.94 5.49
CA LEU A 100 2.01 -14.10 6.05
C LEU A 100 2.32 -15.40 5.30
N TYR A 101 3.03 -15.29 4.18
CA TYR A 101 3.38 -16.38 3.29
C TYR A 101 4.89 -16.55 3.27
N ASP A 102 5.32 -17.80 3.24
CA ASP A 102 6.69 -18.14 2.88
C ASP A 102 6.86 -17.93 1.36
N GLY A 103 8.10 -17.68 0.94
CA GLY A 103 8.45 -17.49 -0.46
C GLY A 103 9.88 -16.99 -0.58
N ASP A 104 10.35 -16.92 -1.82
CA ASP A 104 11.73 -16.49 -2.03
C ASP A 104 11.88 -15.00 -1.75
N SER A 105 12.94 -14.66 -1.02
CA SER A 105 13.24 -13.28 -0.66
C SER A 105 13.74 -12.52 -1.88
N ALA A 106 12.86 -11.71 -2.48
CA ALA A 106 13.26 -10.88 -3.60
C ALA A 106 14.29 -9.82 -3.16
N PRO A 107 15.43 -9.70 -3.87
CA PRO A 107 16.55 -8.88 -3.43
C PRO A 107 16.32 -7.36 -3.57
N ALA A 108 15.21 -6.95 -4.21
CA ALA A 108 14.98 -5.58 -4.66
C ALA A 108 13.70 -4.94 -4.11
N LEU A 109 13.20 -5.40 -2.96
CA LEU A 109 12.15 -4.70 -2.23
C LEU A 109 12.61 -3.28 -1.86
N VAL A 110 11.70 -2.31 -1.92
CA VAL A 110 12.03 -0.88 -1.81
C VAL A 110 11.29 -0.21 -0.67
N ASP A 111 12.01 0.65 0.04
CA ASP A 111 11.40 1.57 0.99
C ASP A 111 11.36 2.98 0.40
N PHE A 112 10.24 3.67 0.52
CA PHE A 112 10.11 5.03 -0.02
C PHE A 112 9.29 5.96 0.87
N TRP A 113 9.36 7.25 0.55
CA TRP A 113 8.42 8.26 1.06
C TRP A 113 7.50 8.67 -0.08
N ARG A 114 6.22 8.88 0.20
CA ARG A 114 5.26 9.43 -0.77
C ARG A 114 4.63 10.69 -0.20
N GLY A 115 4.58 11.73 -1.02
CA GLY A 115 3.79 12.93 -0.78
C GLY A 115 2.67 13.03 -1.80
N THR A 116 1.49 13.46 -1.40
CA THR A 116 0.35 13.72 -2.29
C THR A 116 -0.29 15.04 -1.92
N MET A 117 -0.72 15.78 -2.93
CA MET A 117 -1.41 17.06 -2.77
C MET A 117 -2.65 17.05 -3.68
N ALA A 118 -3.79 17.47 -3.16
CA ALA A 118 -5.01 17.62 -3.92
C ALA A 118 -5.68 18.98 -3.66
N ILE A 119 -6.32 19.52 -4.69
CA ILE A 119 -7.14 20.72 -4.62
C ILE A 119 -8.49 20.34 -5.23
N ILE A 120 -9.54 20.46 -4.44
CA ILE A 120 -10.91 20.10 -4.82
C ILE A 120 -11.73 21.39 -4.77
N TRP A 121 -12.43 21.70 -5.86
CA TRP A 121 -13.40 22.77 -5.91
C TRP A 121 -14.78 22.18 -6.15
N ARG A 122 -15.73 22.56 -5.30
CA ARG A 122 -17.12 22.17 -5.44
C ARG A 122 -17.92 23.35 -5.98
N PHE A 123 -18.54 23.15 -7.13
CA PHE A 123 -19.54 24.07 -7.68
C PHE A 123 -20.92 23.44 -7.52
N ASP A 124 -21.88 24.25 -7.08
CA ASP A 124 -23.30 23.91 -7.10
C ASP A 124 -23.94 24.33 -8.44
#